data_AF-A0A955CH51-F1
#
_entry.id   AF-A0A955CH51-F1
#
_cell.length_a   1.000
_cell.length_b   1.000
_cell.length_c   1.000
_cell.angle_alpha   90.00
_cell.angle_beta   90.00
_cell.angle_gamma   90.00
#
_symmetry.space_group_name_H-M   'P 1'
#
loop_
_entity.id
_entity.type
_entity.pdbx_description
1 polymer ?
#
loop_
_entity_poly.entity_id
_entity_poly.type
_entity_poly.pdbx_seq_one_letter_code
_entity_poly.pdbx_strand_id
1 'polypeptide(L)'
;SFPMNCEQCHTTASWQGASFDHAGIAAGCVQCHLPDYQATINPNHAVDGLPTTCEDCHNTQTWYSAAFDHTGISSGCNSCHMPEYQFAADPNHVALNFPLNCEHCHTPASWHGTTFNHAGVAAGCSQCHTPDYQAAQNPNHVANGFPTTCEQCHTVDSWQGALFDHAGIVTGCAQCHLPDYQASINPNHALNNFPTSCETCHDVLSWYNASFNHAGVVGGCSNCHTPEYQSAQSPDHIALNLPTTCEQCHTVDSWRGATFNQTGITSGCSQCHANDHQTAQSPNHVALNFPMSCELCHSTATWQGAVFSHTGISAGCAQCHLPDYQGAQNPNHAAYNFPTTCETCHSSTTTWHQAIFDHGSISSGCAQCHTADFQATTSPNHATNNYPLTCESCHGVTTWLGATFNHAGVSSGCVQCHQTDFNSATTPNHIAEGFPQTCELCHSTNSWQGAPINHSFPINSGAHRNFSCSECHQTPASYGVASCTHCHDHRESKMADVHSGVSNYTWTSPSCIGCHPAGK
;
A
#
# COMPACT_ATOMS: atom_id res chain seq x y z
N SER A 1 -73.54 1.23 -90.49
CA SER A 1 -73.95 1.91 -91.75
C SER A 1 -74.10 3.39 -91.42
N PHE A 2 -73.26 4.27 -91.99
CA PHE A 2 -73.38 5.71 -91.77
C PHE A 2 -74.67 6.24 -92.43
N PRO A 3 -75.59 6.89 -91.69
CA PRO A 3 -76.60 7.73 -92.31
C PRO A 3 -75.94 9.03 -92.81
N MET A 4 -76.16 9.25 -94.10
CA MET A 4 -75.65 10.28 -94.99
C MET A 4 -75.79 11.73 -94.49
N ASN A 5 -74.68 12.47 -94.52
CA ASN A 5 -74.55 13.73 -95.27
C ASN A 5 -73.05 14.05 -95.45
N CYS A 6 -72.47 13.69 -96.60
CA CYS A 6 -71.04 13.88 -96.89
C CYS A 6 -70.59 15.35 -96.80
N GLU A 7 -71.54 16.28 -96.93
CA GLU A 7 -71.37 17.73 -96.87
C GLU A 7 -70.92 18.25 -95.50
N GLN A 8 -71.09 17.46 -94.43
CA GLN A 8 -70.68 17.84 -93.07
C GLN A 8 -69.19 17.65 -92.80
N CYS A 9 -68.51 16.80 -93.59
CA CYS A 9 -67.11 16.43 -93.38
C CYS A 9 -66.20 16.87 -94.53
N HIS A 10 -66.77 17.15 -95.71
CA HIS A 10 -66.03 17.52 -96.91
C HIS A 10 -66.56 18.82 -97.50
N THR A 11 -65.63 19.69 -97.90
CA THR A 11 -65.94 20.81 -98.79
C THR A 11 -65.48 20.46 -100.21
N THR A 12 -66.11 21.03 -101.23
CA THR A 12 -65.73 20.82 -102.64
C THR A 12 -64.31 21.29 -102.97
N ALA A 13 -63.65 22.03 -102.06
CA ALA A 13 -62.28 22.51 -102.20
C ALA A 13 -61.21 21.60 -101.57
N SER A 14 -61.58 20.65 -100.70
CA SER A 14 -60.65 19.74 -100.02
C SER A 14 -61.30 18.40 -99.71
N TRP A 15 -60.92 17.36 -100.47
CA TRP A 15 -61.40 15.99 -100.28
C TRP A 15 -60.40 15.08 -99.54
N GLN A 16 -59.16 15.53 -99.33
CA GLN A 16 -58.16 14.81 -98.54
C GLN A 16 -57.85 15.60 -97.26
N GLY A 17 -58.18 14.99 -96.11
CA GLY A 17 -58.09 15.61 -94.78
C GLY A 17 -59.44 16.15 -94.31
N ALA A 18 -60.37 15.25 -93.98
CA ALA A 18 -61.60 15.63 -93.29
C ALA A 18 -61.27 15.95 -91.83
N SER A 19 -61.53 17.18 -91.40
CA SER A 19 -61.50 17.57 -89.99
C SER A 19 -62.90 17.38 -89.43
N PHE A 20 -63.06 16.42 -88.52
CA PHE A 20 -64.33 16.15 -87.85
C PHE A 20 -64.33 16.81 -86.47
N ASP A 21 -65.23 17.77 -86.26
CA ASP A 21 -65.42 18.43 -84.97
C ASP A 21 -66.34 17.57 -84.09
N HIS A 22 -65.85 17.23 -82.90
CA HIS A 22 -66.59 16.44 -81.91
C HIS A 22 -67.46 17.33 -81.01
N ALA A 23 -67.43 18.66 -81.17
CA ALA A 23 -68.24 19.60 -80.40
C ALA A 23 -69.75 19.36 -80.63
N GLY A 24 -70.45 18.95 -79.57
CA GLY A 24 -71.91 18.75 -79.56
C GLY A 24 -72.39 17.30 -79.72
N ILE A 25 -71.48 16.33 -79.90
CA ILE A 25 -71.82 14.90 -79.87
C ILE A 25 -71.71 14.41 -78.42
N ALA A 26 -72.86 14.29 -77.75
CA ALA A 26 -72.92 13.98 -76.32
C ALA A 26 -73.25 12.50 -76.00
N ALA A 27 -73.61 11.67 -77.00
CA ALA A 27 -73.92 10.26 -76.79
C ALA A 27 -73.76 9.44 -78.08
N GLY A 28 -73.37 8.17 -77.96
CA GLY A 28 -73.37 7.21 -79.07
C GLY A 28 -72.03 7.01 -79.79
N CYS A 29 -70.90 7.27 -79.14
CA CYS A 29 -69.54 7.14 -79.70
C CYS A 29 -69.27 5.75 -80.31
N VAL A 30 -69.78 4.69 -79.67
CA VAL A 30 -69.64 3.31 -80.15
C VAL A 30 -70.19 3.10 -81.57
N GLN A 31 -71.15 3.90 -82.03
CA GLN A 31 -71.69 3.78 -83.38
C GLN A 31 -70.65 4.08 -84.47
N CYS A 32 -69.66 4.91 -84.15
CA CYS A 32 -68.56 5.27 -85.05
C CYS A 32 -67.26 4.52 -84.72
N HIS A 33 -67.02 4.24 -83.43
CA HIS A 33 -65.77 3.68 -82.93
C HIS A 33 -65.86 2.22 -82.45
N LEU A 34 -66.90 1.47 -82.84
CA LEU A 34 -67.03 0.04 -82.48
C LEU A 34 -65.80 -0.80 -82.86
N PRO A 35 -65.18 -0.64 -84.05
CA PRO A 35 -63.97 -1.39 -84.39
C PRO A 35 -62.80 -1.04 -83.46
N ASP A 36 -62.64 0.24 -83.12
CA ASP A 36 -61.59 0.71 -82.21
C ASP A 36 -61.81 0.16 -80.80
N TYR A 37 -63.06 0.19 -80.31
CA TYR A 37 -63.47 -0.40 -79.03
C TYR A 37 -63.14 -1.90 -78.97
N GLN A 38 -63.44 -2.66 -80.03
CA GLN A 38 -63.16 -4.11 -80.12
C GLN A 38 -61.66 -4.42 -80.28
N ALA A 39 -60.89 -3.49 -80.83
CA ALA A 39 -59.46 -3.66 -81.08
C ALA A 39 -58.57 -3.25 -79.89
N THR A 40 -59.15 -2.70 -78.82
CA THR A 40 -58.39 -2.36 -77.61
C THR A 40 -57.85 -3.61 -76.92
N ILE A 41 -56.63 -3.50 -76.38
CA ILE A 41 -55.94 -4.63 -75.74
C ILE A 41 -55.49 -4.32 -74.30
N ASN A 42 -55.56 -3.07 -73.85
CA ASN A 42 -55.16 -2.68 -72.50
C ASN A 42 -55.88 -1.39 -72.03
N PRO A 43 -56.98 -1.48 -71.27
CA PRO A 43 -57.78 -2.70 -71.07
C PRO A 43 -58.46 -3.14 -72.36
N ASN A 44 -58.88 -4.41 -72.45
CA ASN A 44 -59.61 -4.90 -73.62
C ASN A 44 -61.11 -4.69 -73.40
N HIS A 45 -61.64 -3.60 -73.94
CA HIS A 45 -62.98 -3.15 -73.62
C HIS A 45 -64.06 -4.18 -73.96
N ALA A 46 -63.88 -4.94 -75.05
CA ALA A 46 -64.84 -5.94 -75.50
C ALA A 46 -64.79 -7.24 -74.66
N VAL A 47 -63.59 -7.69 -74.27
CA VAL A 47 -63.43 -8.89 -73.44
C VAL A 47 -63.85 -8.61 -72.00
N ASP A 48 -63.50 -7.43 -71.48
CA ASP A 48 -63.79 -7.01 -70.11
C ASP A 48 -65.24 -6.54 -69.94
N GLY A 49 -66.03 -6.49 -71.03
CA GLY A 49 -67.44 -6.11 -71.01
C GLY A 49 -67.67 -4.65 -70.59
N LEU A 50 -66.70 -3.77 -70.84
CA LEU A 50 -66.77 -2.37 -70.45
C LEU A 50 -67.93 -1.65 -71.16
N PRO A 51 -68.60 -0.69 -70.50
CA PRO A 51 -69.77 -0.06 -71.09
C PRO A 51 -69.42 0.72 -72.37
N THR A 52 -70.37 0.79 -73.30
CA THR A 52 -70.22 1.54 -74.55
C THR A 52 -70.56 3.03 -74.41
N THR A 53 -70.77 3.49 -73.18
CA THR A 53 -70.86 4.90 -72.77
C THR A 53 -69.44 5.42 -72.52
N CYS A 54 -68.72 5.66 -73.61
CA CYS A 54 -67.31 6.03 -73.60
C CYS A 54 -67.03 7.27 -72.73
N GLU A 55 -67.97 8.21 -72.70
CA GLU A 55 -67.96 9.45 -71.94
C GLU A 55 -67.93 9.27 -70.41
N ASP A 56 -68.30 8.09 -69.90
CA ASP A 56 -68.23 7.81 -68.46
C ASP A 56 -66.79 7.58 -67.99
N CYS A 57 -65.89 7.21 -68.91
CA CYS A 57 -64.50 6.88 -68.58
C CYS A 57 -63.50 7.79 -69.32
N HIS A 58 -63.81 8.22 -70.55
CA HIS A 58 -62.92 9.00 -71.41
C HIS A 58 -63.38 10.44 -71.57
N ASN A 59 -62.42 11.36 -71.51
CA ASN A 59 -62.65 12.75 -71.90
C ASN A 59 -62.56 12.89 -73.42
N THR A 60 -63.59 13.46 -74.06
CA THR A 60 -63.67 13.62 -75.52
C THR A 60 -62.69 14.65 -76.11
N GLN A 61 -62.08 15.50 -75.27
CA GLN A 61 -61.01 16.41 -75.66
C GLN A 61 -59.62 15.83 -75.40
N THR A 62 -59.49 14.91 -74.43
CA THR A 62 -58.23 14.25 -74.05
C THR A 62 -58.43 12.75 -73.91
N TRP A 63 -58.64 12.08 -75.06
CA TRP A 63 -59.05 10.67 -75.15
C TRP A 63 -58.13 9.68 -74.43
N TYR A 64 -56.85 9.99 -74.35
CA TYR A 64 -55.82 9.10 -73.79
C TYR A 64 -55.82 9.00 -72.25
N SER A 65 -56.57 9.85 -71.55
CA SER A 65 -56.71 9.76 -70.08
C SER A 65 -58.09 9.19 -69.74
N ALA A 66 -58.12 7.93 -69.33
CA ALA A 66 -59.30 7.30 -68.77
C ALA A 66 -59.24 7.32 -67.23
N ALA A 67 -60.34 7.69 -66.57
CA ALA A 67 -60.47 7.58 -65.13
C ALA A 67 -61.25 6.30 -64.80
N PHE A 68 -60.58 5.34 -64.17
CA PHE A 68 -61.21 4.10 -63.71
C PHE A 68 -61.52 4.19 -62.22
N ASP A 69 -62.80 4.16 -61.89
CA ASP A 69 -63.25 4.04 -60.51
C ASP A 69 -63.23 2.55 -60.09
N HIS A 70 -62.50 2.27 -59.01
CA HIS A 70 -62.41 0.94 -58.43
C HIS A 70 -63.43 0.72 -57.30
N THR A 71 -64.31 1.69 -57.04
CA THR A 71 -65.36 1.55 -56.03
C THR A 71 -66.30 0.39 -56.39
N GLY A 72 -66.48 -0.53 -55.44
CA GLY A 72 -67.35 -1.71 -55.61
C GLY A 72 -66.71 -2.92 -56.30
N ILE A 73 -65.50 -2.80 -56.86
CA ILE A 73 -64.75 -3.94 -57.39
C ILE A 73 -64.05 -4.66 -56.23
N SER A 74 -64.46 -5.90 -55.98
CA SER A 74 -63.98 -6.72 -54.84
C SER A 74 -63.35 -8.06 -55.25
N SER A 75 -63.40 -8.43 -56.53
CA SER A 75 -62.78 -9.64 -57.09
C SER A 75 -62.63 -9.53 -58.61
N GLY A 76 -61.89 -10.45 -59.23
CA GLY A 76 -61.75 -10.52 -60.69
C GLY A 76 -60.69 -9.60 -61.28
N CYS A 77 -59.73 -9.12 -60.49
CA CYS A 77 -58.69 -8.19 -60.93
C CYS A 77 -57.83 -8.73 -62.07
N ASN A 78 -57.70 -10.05 -62.17
CA ASN A 78 -56.93 -10.73 -63.21
C ASN A 78 -57.55 -10.60 -64.61
N SER A 79 -58.82 -10.24 -64.79
CA SER A 79 -59.30 -9.96 -66.15
C SER A 79 -58.60 -8.74 -66.75
N CYS A 80 -58.30 -7.73 -65.91
CA CYS A 80 -57.72 -6.46 -66.34
C CYS A 80 -56.21 -6.36 -66.12
N HIS A 81 -55.67 -6.97 -65.04
CA HIS A 81 -54.28 -6.78 -64.59
C HIS A 81 -53.35 -7.98 -64.83
N MET A 82 -53.69 -8.87 -65.77
CA MET A 82 -52.85 -10.02 -66.12
C MET A 82 -51.49 -9.66 -66.74
N PRO A 83 -51.36 -8.62 -67.58
CA PRO A 83 -50.06 -8.18 -68.07
C PRO A 83 -49.14 -7.77 -66.91
N GLU A 84 -49.64 -6.99 -65.94
CA GLU A 84 -48.90 -6.57 -64.76
C GLU A 84 -48.47 -7.75 -63.90
N TYR A 85 -49.33 -8.76 -63.74
CA TYR A 85 -48.99 -10.02 -63.06
C TYR A 85 -47.83 -10.76 -63.76
N GLN A 86 -47.83 -10.83 -65.10
CA GLN A 86 -46.78 -11.53 -65.86
C GLN A 86 -45.42 -10.84 -65.83
N PHE A 87 -45.40 -9.51 -65.74
CA PHE A 87 -44.18 -8.71 -65.79
C PHE A 87 -43.71 -8.20 -64.41
N ALA A 88 -44.42 -8.55 -63.33
CA ALA A 88 -43.98 -8.22 -61.98
C ALA A 88 -42.59 -8.83 -61.71
N ALA A 89 -41.63 -7.98 -61.33
CA ALA A 89 -40.26 -8.39 -61.05
C ALA A 89 -39.96 -8.52 -59.55
N ASP A 90 -40.69 -7.79 -58.71
CA ASP A 90 -40.44 -7.73 -57.25
C ASP A 90 -41.76 -7.67 -56.45
N PRO A 91 -42.23 -8.80 -55.89
CA PRO A 91 -41.75 -10.15 -56.16
C PRO A 91 -42.17 -10.64 -57.57
N ASN A 92 -41.44 -11.60 -58.14
CA ASN A 92 -41.81 -12.21 -59.42
C ASN A 92 -42.97 -13.19 -59.25
N HIS A 93 -44.17 -12.78 -59.65
CA HIS A 93 -45.40 -13.51 -59.36
C HIS A 93 -45.52 -14.83 -60.12
N VAL A 94 -45.02 -14.88 -61.36
CA VAL A 94 -45.05 -16.10 -62.20
C VAL A 94 -44.03 -17.11 -61.71
N ALA A 95 -42.80 -16.68 -61.41
CA ALA A 95 -41.75 -17.57 -60.93
C ALA A 95 -42.08 -18.18 -59.56
N LEU A 96 -42.75 -17.41 -58.70
CA LEU A 96 -43.19 -17.85 -57.38
C LEU A 96 -44.57 -18.53 -57.40
N ASN A 97 -45.19 -18.65 -58.58
CA ASN A 97 -46.49 -19.28 -58.79
C ASN A 97 -47.60 -18.73 -57.88
N PHE A 98 -47.65 -17.40 -57.73
CA PHE A 98 -48.68 -16.76 -56.89
C PHE A 98 -50.08 -16.92 -57.50
N PRO A 99 -51.12 -17.10 -56.66
CA PRO A 99 -52.46 -17.35 -57.16
C PRO A 99 -53.08 -16.09 -57.79
N LEU A 100 -54.00 -16.28 -58.75
CA LEU A 100 -54.58 -15.19 -59.57
C LEU A 100 -55.72 -14.41 -58.88
N ASN A 101 -56.03 -14.74 -57.63
CA ASN A 101 -56.96 -14.01 -56.76
C ASN A 101 -56.24 -12.83 -56.10
N CYS A 102 -55.87 -11.83 -56.92
CA CYS A 102 -55.06 -10.68 -56.52
C CYS A 102 -55.60 -9.98 -55.26
N GLU A 103 -56.93 -9.97 -55.09
CA GLU A 103 -57.65 -9.36 -53.96
C GLU A 103 -57.33 -9.97 -52.59
N HIS A 104 -56.69 -11.15 -52.53
CA HIS A 104 -56.22 -11.71 -51.26
C HIS A 104 -55.01 -10.98 -50.69
N CYS A 105 -54.21 -10.35 -51.55
CA CYS A 105 -52.95 -9.72 -51.18
C CYS A 105 -52.98 -8.21 -51.43
N HIS A 106 -53.66 -7.77 -52.48
CA HIS A 106 -53.72 -6.37 -52.90
C HIS A 106 -55.11 -5.79 -52.67
N THR A 107 -55.14 -4.50 -52.31
CA THR A 107 -56.37 -3.71 -52.31
C THR A 107 -56.25 -2.61 -53.36
N PRO A 108 -57.37 -2.14 -53.96
CA PRO A 108 -57.32 -1.03 -54.92
C PRO A 108 -56.70 0.25 -54.34
N ALA A 109 -56.69 0.42 -53.01
CA ALA A 109 -56.07 1.55 -52.32
C ALA A 109 -54.56 1.35 -52.03
N SER A 110 -54.05 0.12 -52.06
CA SER A 110 -52.66 -0.22 -51.76
C SER A 110 -52.21 -1.39 -52.63
N TRP A 111 -51.88 -1.07 -53.88
CA TRP A 111 -51.36 -2.05 -54.85
C TRP A 111 -49.85 -2.26 -54.69
N HIS A 112 -49.12 -1.18 -54.37
CA HIS A 112 -47.69 -1.22 -54.07
C HIS A 112 -47.47 -1.18 -52.55
N GLY A 113 -46.62 -2.09 -52.04
CA GLY A 113 -46.27 -2.16 -50.61
C GLY A 113 -47.06 -3.17 -49.78
N THR A 114 -47.64 -4.19 -50.42
CA THR A 114 -48.33 -5.27 -49.71
C THR A 114 -47.32 -6.12 -48.93
N THR A 115 -47.63 -6.38 -47.67
CA THR A 115 -46.79 -7.21 -46.80
C THR A 115 -47.20 -8.67 -47.00
N PHE A 116 -46.27 -9.51 -47.46
CA PHE A 116 -46.50 -10.94 -47.55
C PHE A 116 -46.50 -11.54 -46.14
N ASN A 117 -47.63 -12.12 -45.73
CA ASN A 117 -47.74 -12.81 -44.46
C ASN A 117 -47.26 -14.26 -44.62
N HIS A 118 -46.22 -14.63 -43.87
CA HIS A 118 -45.69 -15.99 -43.85
C HIS A 118 -46.56 -16.96 -43.02
N ALA A 119 -47.64 -16.48 -42.38
CA ALA A 119 -48.58 -17.31 -41.64
C ALA A 119 -49.19 -18.41 -42.53
N GLY A 120 -48.90 -19.67 -42.18
CA GLY A 120 -49.38 -20.85 -42.92
C GLY A 120 -48.36 -21.46 -43.90
N VAL A 121 -47.23 -20.79 -44.15
CA VAL A 121 -46.11 -21.39 -44.91
C VAL A 121 -45.29 -22.27 -43.95
N ALA A 122 -45.60 -23.56 -43.94
CA ALA A 122 -44.97 -24.53 -43.03
C ALA A 122 -43.78 -25.29 -43.63
N ALA A 123 -43.61 -25.29 -44.95
CA ALA A 123 -42.56 -26.01 -45.66
C ALA A 123 -42.32 -25.41 -47.06
N GLY A 124 -41.23 -25.81 -47.72
CA GLY A 124 -40.94 -25.45 -49.12
C GLY A 124 -40.24 -24.09 -49.28
N CYS A 125 -39.64 -23.55 -48.22
CA CYS A 125 -38.96 -22.26 -48.23
C CYS A 125 -37.90 -22.13 -49.33
N SER A 126 -37.21 -23.23 -49.67
CA SER A 126 -36.20 -23.26 -50.72
C SER A 126 -36.74 -22.86 -52.10
N GLN A 127 -38.04 -23.00 -52.35
CA GLN A 127 -38.65 -22.57 -53.61
C GLN A 127 -38.57 -21.05 -53.81
N CYS A 128 -38.53 -20.28 -52.71
CA CYS A 128 -38.44 -18.82 -52.73
C CYS A 128 -37.04 -18.32 -52.33
N HIS A 129 -36.39 -18.97 -51.36
CA HIS A 129 -35.15 -18.52 -50.71
C HIS A 129 -33.88 -19.27 -51.13
N THR A 130 -33.88 -19.94 -52.30
CA THR A 130 -32.65 -20.58 -52.84
C THR A 130 -31.49 -19.58 -53.02
N PRO A 131 -31.70 -18.35 -53.55
CA PRO A 131 -30.62 -17.37 -53.67
C PRO A 131 -30.03 -16.99 -52.30
N ASP A 132 -30.89 -16.80 -51.30
CA ASP A 132 -30.47 -16.47 -49.93
C ASP A 132 -29.66 -17.63 -49.30
N TYR A 133 -30.10 -18.87 -49.51
CA TYR A 133 -29.40 -20.08 -49.08
C TYR A 133 -27.98 -20.19 -49.68
N GLN A 134 -27.82 -19.87 -50.96
CA GLN A 134 -26.52 -19.90 -51.64
C GLN A 134 -25.60 -18.75 -51.23
N ALA A 135 -26.18 -17.59 -50.90
CA ALA A 135 -25.45 -16.39 -50.52
C ALA A 135 -25.00 -16.37 -49.05
N ALA A 136 -25.61 -17.18 -48.18
CA ALA A 136 -25.30 -17.22 -46.77
C ALA A 136 -23.82 -17.60 -46.52
N GLN A 137 -23.11 -16.79 -45.71
CA GLN A 137 -21.70 -16.99 -45.35
C GLN A 137 -21.47 -17.34 -43.88
N ASN A 138 -22.43 -17.03 -43.00
CA ASN A 138 -22.29 -17.24 -41.57
C ASN A 138 -23.58 -17.82 -40.94
N PRO A 139 -23.70 -19.15 -40.83
CA PRO A 139 -22.80 -20.16 -41.40
C PRO A 139 -22.99 -20.28 -42.93
N ASN A 140 -21.94 -20.73 -43.64
CA ASN A 140 -22.02 -20.96 -45.08
C ASN A 140 -22.80 -22.26 -45.37
N HIS A 141 -24.01 -22.14 -45.89
CA HIS A 141 -24.90 -23.29 -45.99
C HIS A 141 -24.47 -24.31 -47.05
N VAL A 142 -23.92 -23.84 -48.18
CA VAL A 142 -23.47 -24.71 -49.27
C VAL A 142 -22.19 -25.46 -48.88
N ALA A 143 -21.23 -24.77 -48.28
CA ALA A 143 -19.94 -25.38 -47.88
C ALA A 143 -20.10 -26.40 -46.76
N ASN A 144 -21.03 -26.15 -45.83
CA ASN A 144 -21.35 -27.09 -44.73
C ASN A 144 -22.34 -28.19 -45.14
N GLY A 145 -22.88 -28.14 -46.37
CA GLY A 145 -23.80 -29.16 -46.88
C GLY A 145 -25.14 -29.24 -46.14
N PHE A 146 -25.66 -28.10 -45.65
CA PHE A 146 -26.92 -28.09 -44.91
C PHE A 146 -28.11 -28.53 -45.79
N PRO A 147 -29.16 -29.13 -45.20
CA PRO A 147 -30.33 -29.51 -45.97
C PRO A 147 -31.17 -28.28 -46.37
N THR A 148 -31.94 -28.39 -47.45
CA THR A 148 -32.87 -27.34 -47.91
C THR A 148 -34.23 -27.37 -47.20
N THR A 149 -34.36 -28.16 -46.13
CA THR A 149 -35.50 -28.18 -45.20
C THR A 149 -35.32 -27.09 -44.15
N CYS A 150 -35.48 -25.83 -44.57
CA CYS A 150 -35.19 -24.64 -43.77
C CYS A 150 -35.96 -24.61 -42.45
N GLU A 151 -37.17 -25.14 -42.43
CA GLU A 151 -38.09 -25.21 -41.30
C GLU A 151 -37.57 -26.02 -40.11
N GLN A 152 -36.50 -26.80 -40.29
CA GLN A 152 -35.83 -27.52 -39.20
C GLN A 152 -34.98 -26.59 -38.33
N CYS A 153 -34.50 -25.49 -38.88
CA CYS A 153 -33.54 -24.59 -38.23
C CYS A 153 -34.06 -23.16 -38.08
N HIS A 154 -34.91 -22.71 -39.02
CA HIS A 154 -35.44 -21.36 -39.08
C HIS A 154 -36.94 -21.34 -38.88
N THR A 155 -37.42 -20.38 -38.10
CA THR A 155 -38.84 -20.03 -38.02
C THR A 155 -39.10 -18.76 -38.81
N VAL A 156 -40.29 -18.62 -39.39
CA VAL A 156 -40.69 -17.43 -40.18
C VAL A 156 -40.59 -16.11 -39.41
N ASP A 157 -40.69 -16.16 -38.08
CA ASP A 157 -40.59 -14.98 -37.19
C ASP A 157 -39.15 -14.68 -36.72
N SER A 158 -38.19 -15.58 -36.97
CA SER A 158 -36.82 -15.46 -36.46
C SER A 158 -35.81 -16.06 -37.44
N TRP A 159 -35.64 -15.39 -38.58
CA TRP A 159 -34.72 -15.85 -39.61
C TRP A 159 -33.24 -15.61 -39.27
N GLN A 160 -32.94 -14.54 -38.51
CA GLN A 160 -31.57 -14.13 -38.13
C GLN A 160 -31.02 -14.86 -36.88
N GLY A 161 -31.59 -15.99 -36.50
CA GLY A 161 -31.11 -16.82 -35.40
C GLY A 161 -31.59 -18.24 -35.56
N ALA A 162 -30.86 -19.05 -36.32
CA ALA A 162 -31.15 -20.47 -36.44
C ALA A 162 -30.94 -21.15 -35.08
N LEU A 163 -31.91 -21.97 -34.64
CA LEU A 163 -31.73 -22.80 -33.46
C LEU A 163 -30.88 -24.01 -33.86
N PHE A 164 -29.59 -23.96 -33.56
CA PHE A 164 -28.70 -25.12 -33.72
C PHE A 164 -28.69 -25.96 -32.44
N ASP A 165 -29.39 -27.08 -32.49
CA ASP A 165 -29.28 -28.10 -31.46
C ASP A 165 -27.98 -28.90 -31.67
N HIS A 166 -27.12 -28.90 -30.66
CA HIS A 166 -25.90 -29.70 -30.65
C HIS A 166 -26.15 -31.12 -30.13
N ALA A 167 -27.38 -31.44 -29.71
CA ALA A 167 -27.76 -32.78 -29.25
C ALA A 167 -27.53 -33.81 -30.37
N GLY A 168 -26.68 -34.79 -30.09
CA GLY A 168 -26.34 -35.87 -31.01
C GLY A 168 -25.13 -35.61 -31.91
N ILE A 169 -24.57 -34.39 -31.91
CA ILE A 169 -23.29 -34.12 -32.58
C ILE A 169 -22.17 -34.52 -31.62
N VAL A 170 -21.68 -35.76 -31.77
CA VAL A 170 -20.66 -36.33 -30.88
C VAL A 170 -19.24 -36.34 -31.46
N THR A 171 -19.08 -36.02 -32.75
CA THR A 171 -17.78 -35.99 -33.44
C THR A 171 -17.78 -34.96 -34.58
N GLY A 172 -16.61 -34.51 -35.02
CA GLY A 172 -16.47 -33.72 -36.25
C GLY A 172 -16.70 -32.21 -36.07
N CYS A 173 -16.60 -31.71 -34.85
CA CYS A 173 -16.83 -30.30 -34.49
C CYS A 173 -15.97 -29.33 -35.32
N ALA A 174 -14.72 -29.72 -35.61
CA ALA A 174 -13.79 -28.91 -36.41
C ALA A 174 -14.26 -28.65 -37.84
N GLN A 175 -15.24 -29.38 -38.38
CA GLN A 175 -15.78 -29.06 -39.71
C GLN A 175 -16.52 -27.71 -39.72
N CYS A 176 -17.13 -27.34 -38.60
CA CYS A 176 -17.86 -26.07 -38.46
C CYS A 176 -17.07 -25.03 -37.65
N HIS A 177 -16.32 -25.47 -36.63
CA HIS A 177 -15.62 -24.60 -35.69
C HIS A 177 -14.11 -24.46 -35.95
N LEU A 178 -13.61 -24.78 -37.16
CA LEU A 178 -12.19 -24.58 -37.48
C LEU A 178 -11.73 -23.11 -37.34
N PRO A 179 -12.53 -22.09 -37.75
CA PRO A 179 -12.15 -20.70 -37.54
C PRO A 179 -12.02 -20.37 -36.06
N ASP A 180 -12.93 -20.87 -35.21
CA ASP A 180 -12.89 -20.67 -33.76
C ASP A 180 -11.67 -21.35 -33.13
N TYR A 181 -11.34 -22.56 -33.59
CA TYR A 181 -10.12 -23.29 -33.19
C TYR A 181 -8.86 -22.47 -33.48
N GLN A 182 -8.75 -21.88 -34.67
CA GLN A 182 -7.60 -21.07 -35.09
C GLN A 182 -7.52 -19.72 -34.35
N ALA A 183 -8.67 -19.15 -34.00
CA ALA A 183 -8.76 -17.87 -33.30
C ALA A 183 -8.61 -17.98 -31.77
N SER A 184 -8.60 -19.19 -31.22
CA SER A 184 -8.48 -19.41 -29.78
C SER A 184 -7.14 -18.89 -29.22
N ILE A 185 -7.20 -18.23 -28.06
CA ILE A 185 -6.02 -17.63 -27.41
C ILE A 185 -5.78 -18.13 -25.99
N ASN A 186 -6.78 -18.74 -25.35
CA ASN A 186 -6.67 -19.22 -23.97
C ASN A 186 -7.50 -20.51 -23.73
N PRO A 187 -6.90 -21.71 -23.83
CA PRO A 187 -5.58 -21.96 -24.41
C PRO A 187 -5.58 -21.68 -25.92
N ASN A 188 -4.42 -21.32 -26.48
CA ASN A 188 -4.28 -21.22 -27.94
C ASN A 188 -4.16 -22.63 -28.54
N HIS A 189 -5.23 -23.09 -29.18
CA HIS A 189 -5.32 -24.47 -29.65
C HIS A 189 -4.32 -24.75 -30.79
N ALA A 190 -4.22 -23.83 -31.74
CA ALA A 190 -3.36 -23.97 -32.91
C ALA A 190 -1.86 -23.94 -32.55
N LEU A 191 -1.43 -23.00 -31.70
CA LEU A 191 -0.03 -22.87 -31.29
C LEU A 191 0.47 -24.09 -30.50
N ASN A 192 -0.40 -24.65 -29.65
CA ASN A 192 -0.08 -25.82 -28.84
C ASN A 192 -0.32 -27.15 -29.56
N ASN A 193 -0.70 -27.12 -30.85
CA ASN A 193 -0.98 -28.29 -31.69
C ASN A 193 -2.00 -29.26 -31.05
N PHE A 194 -3.05 -28.70 -30.45
CA PHE A 194 -4.14 -29.53 -29.94
C PHE A 194 -4.84 -30.29 -31.08
N PRO A 195 -5.38 -31.48 -30.83
CA PRO A 195 -6.08 -32.22 -31.87
C PRO A 195 -7.39 -31.53 -32.25
N THR A 196 -7.79 -31.63 -33.52
CA THR A 196 -9.09 -31.13 -34.03
C THR A 196 -10.26 -32.07 -33.70
N SER A 197 -10.01 -33.17 -33.00
CA SER A 197 -11.03 -34.01 -32.36
C SER A 197 -11.47 -33.38 -31.04
N CYS A 198 -12.22 -32.28 -31.12
CA CYS A 198 -12.65 -31.46 -29.99
C CYS A 198 -13.37 -32.28 -28.90
N GLU A 199 -14.14 -33.28 -29.32
CA GLU A 199 -14.90 -34.23 -28.49
C GLU A 199 -14.05 -35.05 -27.52
N THR A 200 -12.73 -35.08 -27.71
CA THR A 200 -11.81 -35.74 -26.77
C THR A 200 -11.61 -34.95 -25.47
N CYS A 201 -11.85 -33.64 -25.51
CA CYS A 201 -11.62 -32.73 -24.38
C CYS A 201 -12.88 -31.93 -24.01
N HIS A 202 -13.76 -31.63 -24.97
CA HIS A 202 -14.93 -30.78 -24.79
C HIS A 202 -16.23 -31.58 -24.84
N ASP A 203 -17.15 -31.25 -23.94
CA ASP A 203 -18.52 -31.76 -23.91
C ASP A 203 -19.50 -30.70 -24.46
N VAL A 204 -20.49 -31.12 -25.26
CA VAL A 204 -21.42 -30.19 -25.92
C VAL A 204 -22.39 -29.49 -24.96
N LEU A 205 -22.64 -30.04 -23.77
CA LEU A 205 -23.46 -29.41 -22.72
C LEU A 205 -22.63 -28.53 -21.78
N SER A 206 -21.30 -28.74 -21.74
CA SER A 206 -20.38 -27.94 -20.94
C SER A 206 -19.11 -27.58 -21.71
N TRP A 207 -19.26 -26.92 -22.86
CA TRP A 207 -18.14 -26.66 -23.80
C TRP A 207 -16.97 -25.90 -23.16
N TYR A 208 -17.27 -24.98 -22.24
CA TYR A 208 -16.28 -24.20 -21.50
C TYR A 208 -15.50 -25.01 -20.46
N ASN A 209 -15.98 -26.20 -20.08
CA ASN A 209 -15.32 -27.10 -19.14
C ASN A 209 -14.58 -28.19 -19.91
N ALA A 210 -13.41 -27.85 -20.43
CA ALA A 210 -12.55 -28.83 -21.08
C ALA A 210 -11.89 -29.75 -20.04
N SER A 211 -11.93 -31.06 -20.26
CA SER A 211 -11.13 -32.03 -19.51
C SER A 211 -9.78 -32.21 -20.20
N PHE A 212 -8.70 -31.81 -19.53
CA PHE A 212 -7.34 -31.96 -20.04
C PHE A 212 -6.52 -32.90 -19.16
N ASN A 213 -5.94 -33.94 -19.77
CA ASN A 213 -5.05 -34.86 -19.09
C ASN A 213 -3.59 -34.42 -19.28
N HIS A 214 -2.89 -34.16 -18.16
CA HIS A 214 -1.47 -33.79 -18.18
C HIS A 214 -0.52 -34.99 -18.35
N ALA A 215 -1.03 -36.22 -18.40
CA ALA A 215 -0.23 -37.43 -18.57
C ALA A 215 0.58 -37.37 -19.88
N GLY A 216 1.91 -37.46 -19.75
CA GLY A 216 2.84 -37.40 -20.89
C GLY A 216 3.36 -36.00 -21.22
N VAL A 217 2.86 -34.95 -20.57
CA VAL A 217 3.45 -33.60 -20.67
C VAL A 217 4.71 -33.56 -19.80
N VAL A 218 5.87 -33.57 -20.45
CA VAL A 218 7.19 -33.61 -19.78
C VAL A 218 7.98 -32.29 -19.85
N GLY A 219 7.44 -31.27 -20.53
CA GLY A 219 8.08 -29.96 -20.66
C GLY A 219 7.24 -29.00 -21.53
N GLY A 220 7.73 -27.76 -21.70
CA GLY A 220 7.03 -26.73 -22.48
C GLY A 220 5.84 -26.10 -21.75
N CYS A 221 5.80 -26.21 -20.42
CA CYS A 221 4.70 -25.72 -19.59
C CYS A 221 4.43 -24.22 -19.79
N SER A 222 5.47 -23.42 -20.05
CA SER A 222 5.35 -21.99 -20.33
C SER A 222 4.46 -21.68 -21.54
N ASN A 223 4.31 -22.59 -22.50
CA ASN A 223 3.45 -22.37 -23.66
C ASN A 223 1.96 -22.29 -23.29
N CYS A 224 1.57 -22.87 -22.15
CA CYS A 224 0.21 -22.86 -21.62
C CYS A 224 0.09 -21.99 -20.36
N HIS A 225 1.08 -22.06 -19.46
CA HIS A 225 1.02 -21.48 -18.12
C HIS A 225 1.82 -20.18 -17.96
N THR A 226 2.00 -19.41 -19.04
CA THR A 226 2.65 -18.09 -18.95
C THR A 226 1.91 -17.12 -18.03
N PRO A 227 0.57 -16.99 -18.07
CA PRO A 227 -0.17 -16.11 -17.16
C PRO A 227 0.00 -16.50 -15.69
N GLU A 228 -0.03 -17.80 -15.39
CA GLU A 228 0.18 -18.34 -14.04
C GLU A 228 1.62 -18.11 -13.57
N TYR A 229 2.61 -18.27 -14.45
CA TYR A 229 4.01 -17.95 -14.16
C TYR A 229 4.19 -16.46 -13.82
N GLN A 230 3.55 -15.56 -14.56
CA GLN A 230 3.62 -14.11 -14.33
C GLN A 230 2.86 -13.64 -13.08
N SER A 231 1.81 -14.38 -12.68
CA SER A 231 0.96 -14.02 -11.55
C SER A 231 1.33 -14.74 -10.25
N ALA A 232 2.29 -15.65 -10.28
CA ALA A 232 2.78 -16.34 -9.09
C ALA A 232 3.41 -15.33 -8.10
N GLN A 233 3.00 -15.39 -6.83
CA GLN A 233 3.52 -14.53 -5.75
C GLN A 233 4.24 -15.31 -4.64
N SER A 234 4.24 -16.64 -4.70
CA SER A 234 4.79 -17.49 -3.63
C SER A 234 5.43 -18.75 -4.20
N PRO A 235 6.69 -18.67 -4.69
CA PRO A 235 7.48 -17.44 -4.81
C PRO A 235 7.10 -16.61 -6.06
N ASP A 236 7.48 -15.33 -6.06
CA ASP A 236 7.37 -14.47 -7.26
C ASP A 236 8.45 -14.86 -8.27
N HIS A 237 8.03 -15.50 -9.36
CA HIS A 237 8.94 -16.05 -10.36
C HIS A 237 9.63 -14.96 -11.18
N ILE A 238 8.98 -13.82 -11.39
CA ILE A 238 9.52 -12.70 -12.16
C ILE A 238 10.54 -11.93 -11.33
N ALA A 239 10.19 -11.60 -10.09
CA ALA A 239 11.09 -10.87 -9.19
C ALA A 239 12.37 -11.64 -8.91
N LEU A 240 12.28 -12.97 -8.84
CA LEU A 240 13.42 -13.86 -8.60
C LEU A 240 14.14 -14.32 -9.87
N ASN A 241 13.67 -13.88 -11.06
CA ASN A 241 14.21 -14.27 -12.35
C ASN A 241 14.36 -15.79 -12.51
N LEU A 242 13.33 -16.54 -12.10
CA LEU A 242 13.32 -18.00 -12.17
C LEU A 242 13.25 -18.46 -13.64
N PRO A 243 13.78 -19.65 -13.98
CA PRO A 243 13.72 -20.14 -15.36
C PRO A 243 12.30 -20.61 -15.72
N THR A 244 11.96 -20.53 -17.01
CA THR A 244 10.69 -21.03 -17.56
C THR A 244 10.67 -22.53 -17.85
N THR A 245 11.75 -23.25 -17.48
CA THR A 245 11.81 -24.72 -17.45
C THR A 245 11.12 -25.24 -16.20
N CYS A 246 9.80 -25.15 -16.18
CA CYS A 246 8.95 -25.43 -15.01
C CYS A 246 9.16 -26.85 -14.47
N GLU A 247 9.42 -27.81 -15.34
CA GLU A 247 9.65 -29.24 -15.04
C GLU A 247 10.88 -29.50 -14.16
N GLN A 248 11.77 -28.52 -13.99
CA GLN A 248 12.88 -28.63 -13.03
C GLN A 248 12.43 -28.50 -11.58
N CYS A 249 11.30 -27.84 -11.35
CA CYS A 249 10.80 -27.50 -10.02
C CYS A 249 9.43 -28.10 -9.73
N HIS A 250 8.56 -28.17 -10.74
CA HIS A 250 7.17 -28.61 -10.61
C HIS A 250 6.95 -29.97 -11.29
N THR A 251 6.05 -30.75 -10.71
CA THR A 251 5.50 -31.96 -11.35
C THR A 251 4.01 -31.74 -11.60
N VAL A 252 3.46 -32.43 -12.60
CA VAL A 252 2.03 -32.33 -12.98
C VAL A 252 1.08 -32.70 -11.83
N ASP A 253 1.53 -33.54 -10.89
CA ASP A 253 0.74 -34.00 -9.75
C ASP A 253 0.94 -33.13 -8.48
N SER A 254 1.97 -32.28 -8.44
CA SER A 254 2.32 -31.48 -7.26
C SER A 254 2.78 -30.08 -7.65
N TRP A 255 1.90 -29.30 -8.28
CA TRP A 255 2.23 -27.93 -8.70
C TRP A 255 2.47 -26.99 -7.53
N ARG A 256 1.71 -27.14 -6.43
CA ARG A 256 1.90 -26.37 -5.18
C ARG A 256 3.09 -26.84 -4.33
N GLY A 257 3.59 -28.04 -4.58
CA GLY A 257 4.74 -28.61 -3.88
C GLY A 257 5.94 -28.69 -4.81
N ALA A 258 6.49 -27.53 -5.19
CA ALA A 258 7.70 -27.48 -5.99
C ALA A 258 8.84 -28.15 -5.22
N THR A 259 9.52 -29.11 -5.84
CA THR A 259 10.63 -29.81 -5.20
C THR A 259 11.89 -28.99 -5.45
N PHE A 260 12.25 -28.15 -4.49
CA PHE A 260 13.42 -27.28 -4.60
C PHE A 260 14.62 -27.93 -3.91
N ASN A 261 15.68 -28.20 -4.67
CA ASN A 261 16.92 -28.74 -4.11
C ASN A 261 17.72 -27.61 -3.44
N GLN A 262 17.78 -27.62 -2.11
CA GLN A 262 18.49 -26.62 -1.31
C GLN A 262 20.00 -26.92 -1.19
N THR A 263 20.49 -28.00 -1.81
CA THR A 263 21.90 -28.41 -1.73
C THR A 263 22.78 -27.37 -2.42
N GLY A 264 23.70 -26.76 -1.65
CA GLY A 264 24.64 -25.75 -2.13
C GLY A 264 24.21 -24.30 -1.91
N ILE A 265 23.01 -24.05 -1.38
CA ILE A 265 22.58 -22.69 -1.00
C ILE A 265 23.11 -22.36 0.39
N THR A 266 24.09 -21.46 0.45
CA THR A 266 24.75 -21.05 1.71
C THR A 266 24.46 -19.61 2.12
N SER A 267 23.77 -18.82 1.28
CA SER A 267 23.46 -17.41 1.53
C SER A 267 22.31 -16.93 0.66
N GLY A 268 21.70 -15.78 1.01
CA GLY A 268 20.67 -15.14 0.18
C GLY A 268 19.25 -15.69 0.37
N CYS A 269 19.01 -16.39 1.48
CA CYS A 269 17.71 -17.02 1.78
C CYS A 269 16.55 -16.01 1.80
N SER A 270 16.82 -14.77 2.23
CA SER A 270 15.82 -13.70 2.30
C SER A 270 15.23 -13.30 0.95
N GLN A 271 15.87 -13.63 -0.17
CA GLN A 271 15.28 -13.41 -1.49
C GLN A 271 14.01 -14.24 -1.67
N CYS A 272 13.99 -15.47 -1.17
CA CYS A 272 12.84 -16.36 -1.26
C CYS A 272 11.95 -16.35 0.00
N HIS A 273 12.57 -16.18 1.18
CA HIS A 273 11.94 -16.35 2.49
C HIS A 273 11.69 -15.03 3.24
N ALA A 274 11.71 -13.87 2.55
CA ALA A 274 11.40 -12.58 3.18
C ALA A 274 10.01 -12.56 3.84
N ASN A 275 9.02 -13.20 3.24
CA ASN A 275 7.67 -13.26 3.81
C ASN A 275 7.62 -14.16 5.06
N ASP A 276 8.41 -15.23 5.09
CA ASP A 276 8.51 -16.10 6.27
C ASP A 276 9.12 -15.33 7.46
N HIS A 277 10.09 -14.45 7.22
CA HIS A 277 10.63 -13.54 8.24
C HIS A 277 9.56 -12.58 8.78
N GLN A 278 8.76 -11.98 7.88
CA GLN A 278 7.70 -11.04 8.26
C GLN A 278 6.56 -11.69 9.05
N THR A 279 6.26 -12.97 8.77
CA THR A 279 5.12 -13.69 9.34
C THR A 279 5.49 -14.58 10.52
N ALA A 280 6.78 -14.82 10.77
CA ALA A 280 7.23 -15.62 11.90
C ALA A 280 6.74 -15.03 13.23
N GLN A 281 6.12 -15.87 14.07
CA GLN A 281 5.59 -15.46 15.39
C GLN A 281 6.32 -16.09 16.57
N SER A 282 7.18 -17.09 16.35
CA SER A 282 7.85 -17.83 17.42
C SER A 282 9.28 -18.19 17.02
N PRO A 283 10.26 -17.29 17.26
CA PRO A 283 10.09 -15.92 17.75
C PRO A 283 9.59 -14.95 16.66
N ASN A 284 9.03 -13.80 17.06
CA ASN A 284 8.61 -12.75 16.12
C ASN A 284 9.82 -11.96 15.63
N HIS A 285 10.23 -12.20 14.38
CA HIS A 285 11.49 -11.68 13.85
C HIS A 285 11.46 -10.17 13.59
N VAL A 286 10.33 -9.64 13.16
CA VAL A 286 10.17 -8.20 12.93
C VAL A 286 10.12 -7.43 14.25
N ALA A 287 9.35 -7.91 15.23
CA ALA A 287 9.22 -7.24 16.52
C ALA A 287 10.53 -7.24 17.32
N LEU A 288 11.34 -8.29 17.17
CA LEU A 288 12.65 -8.41 17.79
C LEU A 288 13.79 -7.86 16.92
N ASN A 289 13.46 -7.27 15.78
CA ASN A 289 14.39 -6.59 14.90
C ASN A 289 15.53 -7.49 14.38
N PHE A 290 15.24 -8.77 14.12
CA PHE A 290 16.24 -9.71 13.60
C PHE A 290 16.64 -9.39 12.16
N PRO A 291 17.94 -9.50 11.81
CA PRO A 291 18.43 -9.18 10.47
C PRO A 291 17.93 -10.15 9.40
N MET A 292 17.88 -9.69 8.15
CA MET A 292 17.48 -10.49 6.96
C MET A 292 18.61 -11.42 6.43
N SER A 293 19.59 -11.72 7.28
CA SER A 293 20.68 -12.66 7.02
C SER A 293 20.36 -13.99 7.71
N CYS A 294 19.39 -14.73 7.16
CA CYS A 294 18.82 -15.93 7.76
C CYS A 294 19.89 -16.99 8.05
N GLU A 295 20.89 -17.10 7.17
CA GLU A 295 22.03 -18.01 7.23
C GLU A 295 22.94 -17.84 8.47
N LEU A 296 22.81 -16.73 9.21
CA LEU A 296 23.48 -16.55 10.49
C LEU A 296 22.90 -17.44 11.59
N CYS A 297 21.61 -17.79 11.48
CA CYS A 297 20.85 -18.46 12.54
C CYS A 297 20.24 -19.78 12.08
N HIS A 298 19.82 -19.88 10.82
CA HIS A 298 19.14 -21.04 10.27
C HIS A 298 20.06 -21.83 9.34
N SER A 299 19.96 -23.16 9.44
CA SER A 299 20.53 -24.07 8.45
C SER A 299 19.40 -24.74 7.67
N THR A 300 19.69 -25.17 6.44
CA THR A 300 18.74 -25.93 5.62
C THR A 300 18.38 -27.29 6.26
N ALA A 301 19.21 -27.80 7.17
CA ALA A 301 18.96 -29.06 7.88
C ALA A 301 18.07 -28.91 9.12
N THR A 302 18.09 -27.74 9.78
CA THR A 302 17.38 -27.49 11.04
C THR A 302 16.74 -26.10 11.06
N TRP A 303 15.86 -25.83 10.09
CA TRP A 303 15.22 -24.52 9.95
C TRP A 303 14.31 -24.17 11.14
N GLN A 304 13.48 -25.13 11.58
CA GLN A 304 12.65 -25.01 12.80
C GLN A 304 13.44 -25.55 13.99
N GLY A 305 13.96 -24.66 14.83
CA GLY A 305 14.76 -25.01 16.01
C GLY A 305 16.17 -24.43 16.02
N ALA A 306 16.41 -23.31 15.33
CA ALA A 306 17.65 -22.56 15.42
C ALA A 306 18.02 -22.30 16.89
N VAL A 307 19.03 -23.02 17.38
CA VAL A 307 19.65 -22.75 18.67
C VAL A 307 20.71 -21.68 18.41
N PHE A 308 20.39 -20.44 18.77
CA PHE A 308 21.35 -19.35 18.63
C PHE A 308 22.47 -19.51 19.67
N SER A 309 23.69 -19.68 19.18
CA SER A 309 24.90 -19.70 20.00
C SER A 309 25.70 -18.44 19.72
N HIS A 310 26.13 -17.75 20.78
CA HIS A 310 27.08 -16.65 20.67
C HIS A 310 28.51 -17.11 20.33
N THR A 311 28.74 -18.42 20.16
CA THR A 311 30.07 -19.00 19.91
C THR A 311 30.53 -18.62 18.51
N GLY A 312 31.68 -17.94 18.41
CA GLY A 312 32.25 -17.48 17.13
C GLY A 312 31.84 -16.06 16.71
N ILE A 313 30.92 -15.41 17.43
CA ILE A 313 30.57 -14.01 17.21
C ILE A 313 31.56 -13.13 17.98
N SER A 314 32.39 -12.38 17.26
CA SER A 314 33.43 -11.52 17.85
C SER A 314 33.29 -10.02 17.50
N ALA A 315 32.31 -9.64 16.69
CA ALA A 315 32.06 -8.26 16.27
C ALA A 315 30.60 -8.09 15.79
N GLY A 316 30.16 -6.85 15.60
CA GLY A 316 28.85 -6.55 15.01
C GLY A 316 27.67 -6.66 15.97
N CYS A 317 27.93 -6.66 17.29
CA CYS A 317 26.91 -6.85 18.33
C CYS A 317 25.74 -5.86 18.21
N ALA A 318 26.04 -4.60 17.87
CA ALA A 318 25.03 -3.55 17.70
C ALA A 318 24.02 -3.83 16.58
N GLN A 319 24.28 -4.77 15.67
CA GLN A 319 23.29 -5.15 14.65
C GLN A 319 22.11 -5.93 15.24
N CYS A 320 22.33 -6.63 16.36
CA CYS A 320 21.28 -7.38 17.05
C CYS A 320 20.82 -6.68 18.34
N HIS A 321 21.78 -6.08 19.07
CA HIS A 321 21.55 -5.51 20.39
C HIS A 321 21.45 -3.98 20.37
N LEU A 322 21.02 -3.36 19.26
CA LEU A 322 20.79 -1.92 19.22
C LEU A 322 19.71 -1.45 20.22
N PRO A 323 18.57 -2.16 20.38
CA PRO A 323 17.59 -1.79 21.39
C PRO A 323 18.16 -1.85 22.81
N ASP A 324 18.96 -2.88 23.12
CA ASP A 324 19.62 -3.02 24.41
C ASP A 324 20.65 -1.90 24.64
N TYR A 325 21.42 -1.53 23.61
CA TYR A 325 22.34 -0.40 23.64
C TYR A 325 21.60 0.92 23.94
N GLN A 326 20.47 1.17 23.29
CA GLN A 326 19.66 2.38 23.51
C GLN A 326 18.97 2.38 24.88
N GLY A 327 18.59 1.20 25.37
CA GLY A 327 17.88 1.02 26.64
C GLY A 327 18.77 0.97 27.88
N ALA A 328 20.08 0.80 27.71
CA ALA A 328 21.02 0.72 28.82
C ALA A 328 21.00 1.99 29.67
N GLN A 329 20.93 1.84 31.01
CA GLN A 329 20.91 2.94 31.96
C GLN A 329 22.16 3.04 32.82
N ASN A 330 22.93 1.96 32.95
CA ASN A 330 24.11 1.92 33.80
C ASN A 330 25.27 1.13 33.15
N PRO A 331 26.21 1.80 32.46
CA PRO A 331 26.14 3.20 32.04
C PRO A 331 25.08 3.41 30.94
N ASN A 332 24.58 4.64 30.80
CA ASN A 332 23.69 4.98 29.70
C ASN A 332 24.49 5.15 28.41
N HIS A 333 24.43 4.15 27.54
CA HIS A 333 25.32 4.08 26.40
C HIS A 333 25.07 5.21 25.38
N ALA A 334 23.79 5.48 25.13
CA ALA A 334 23.35 6.52 24.19
C ALA A 334 23.61 7.94 24.71
N ALA A 335 23.33 8.22 25.99
CA ALA A 335 23.50 9.55 26.58
C ALA A 335 24.97 10.01 26.57
N TYR A 336 25.90 9.06 26.72
CA TYR A 336 27.34 9.33 26.71
C TYR A 336 28.00 9.14 25.34
N ASN A 337 27.23 8.88 24.28
CA ASN A 337 27.74 8.64 22.92
C ASN A 337 28.83 7.57 22.85
N PHE A 338 28.65 6.47 23.57
CA PHE A 338 29.59 5.36 23.47
C PHE A 338 29.61 4.77 22.04
N PRO A 339 30.73 4.20 21.59
CA PRO A 339 30.79 3.61 20.27
C PRO A 339 29.95 2.32 20.21
N THR A 340 29.43 2.00 19.02
CA THR A 340 28.70 0.75 18.76
C THR A 340 29.61 -0.45 18.50
N THR A 341 30.93 -0.29 18.63
CA THR A 341 31.94 -1.36 18.66
C THR A 341 31.95 -2.01 20.04
N CYS A 342 30.87 -2.72 20.39
CA CYS A 342 30.66 -3.24 21.75
C CYS A 342 31.82 -4.10 22.26
N GLU A 343 32.46 -4.85 21.37
CA GLU A 343 33.61 -5.73 21.62
C GLU A 343 34.85 -5.03 22.20
N THR A 344 34.94 -3.70 22.10
CA THR A 344 36.03 -2.94 22.73
C THR A 344 35.90 -2.90 24.25
N CYS A 345 34.68 -3.04 24.78
CA CYS A 345 34.38 -2.95 26.21
C CYS A 345 33.83 -4.26 26.78
N HIS A 346 33.07 -5.02 25.96
CA HIS A 346 32.48 -6.29 26.32
C HIS A 346 33.27 -7.44 25.70
N SER A 347 34.25 -7.95 26.45
CA SER A 347 35.19 -8.97 25.96
C SER A 347 34.63 -10.39 25.91
N SER A 348 33.43 -10.63 26.43
CA SER A 348 32.80 -11.95 26.44
C SER A 348 31.29 -11.87 26.46
N THR A 349 30.65 -12.77 25.72
CA THR A 349 29.20 -12.96 25.68
C THR A 349 28.66 -13.74 26.89
N THR A 350 29.52 -14.47 27.62
CA THR A 350 29.12 -15.18 28.86
C THR A 350 29.22 -14.30 30.10
N THR A 351 30.03 -13.24 30.06
CA THR A 351 30.18 -12.28 31.16
C THR A 351 29.84 -10.86 30.70
N TRP A 352 28.87 -10.71 29.79
CA TRP A 352 28.53 -9.44 29.14
C TRP A 352 28.30 -8.28 30.11
N HIS A 353 27.70 -8.56 31.26
CA HIS A 353 27.41 -7.58 32.32
C HIS A 353 28.66 -7.10 33.09
N GLN A 354 29.83 -7.70 32.85
CA GLN A 354 31.11 -7.33 33.46
C GLN A 354 31.99 -6.64 32.41
N ALA A 355 31.50 -5.54 31.85
CA ALA A 355 32.28 -4.71 30.94
C ALA A 355 33.49 -4.12 31.69
N ILE A 356 34.66 -4.14 31.06
CA ILE A 356 35.85 -3.51 31.62
C ILE A 356 35.89 -2.09 31.06
N PHE A 357 35.76 -1.10 31.94
CA PHE A 357 35.97 0.30 31.60
C PHE A 357 37.36 0.75 32.07
N ASP A 358 38.29 0.88 31.12
CA ASP A 358 39.64 1.34 31.41
C ASP A 358 39.68 2.87 31.56
N HIS A 359 39.97 3.33 32.79
CA HIS A 359 40.11 4.75 33.10
C HIS A 359 41.50 5.29 32.72
N GLY A 360 42.45 4.45 32.32
CA GLY A 360 43.85 4.81 32.08
C GLY A 360 44.08 5.83 30.96
N SER A 361 43.13 5.95 30.01
CA SER A 361 43.19 6.94 28.93
C SER A 361 42.41 8.22 29.23
N ILE A 362 41.68 8.29 30.34
CA ILE A 362 40.83 9.42 30.71
C ILE A 362 41.62 10.39 31.58
N SER A 363 41.97 11.55 31.02
CA SER A 363 42.74 12.58 31.72
C SER A 363 41.90 13.73 32.29
N SER A 364 40.64 13.87 31.88
CA SER A 364 39.74 14.94 32.32
C SER A 364 38.27 14.60 32.02
N GLY A 365 37.34 15.41 32.55
CA GLY A 365 35.91 15.27 32.23
C GLY A 365 35.17 14.22 33.05
N CYS A 366 35.74 13.75 34.17
CA CYS A 366 35.19 12.69 35.01
C CYS A 366 33.75 12.98 35.46
N ALA A 367 33.44 14.25 35.76
CA ALA A 367 32.12 14.68 36.20
C ALA A 367 31.00 14.36 35.17
N GLN A 368 31.32 14.26 33.88
CA GLN A 368 30.31 13.92 32.86
C GLN A 368 29.65 12.57 33.17
N CYS A 369 30.44 11.58 33.61
CA CYS A 369 29.94 10.25 33.99
C CYS A 369 29.65 10.13 35.49
N HIS A 370 30.48 10.74 36.34
CA HIS A 370 30.47 10.53 37.79
C HIS A 370 29.80 11.66 38.59
N THR A 371 28.90 12.46 37.99
CA THR A 371 28.16 13.49 38.74
C THR A 371 27.33 12.86 39.86
N ALA A 372 26.72 11.69 39.64
CA ALA A 372 25.95 11.01 40.68
C ALA A 372 26.84 10.60 41.87
N ASP A 373 28.02 10.05 41.59
CA ASP A 373 29.00 9.69 42.62
C ASP A 373 29.52 10.91 43.38
N PHE A 374 29.79 12.01 42.67
CA PHE A 374 30.17 13.30 43.26
C PHE A 374 29.14 13.80 44.26
N GLN A 375 27.85 13.73 43.93
CA GLN A 375 26.76 14.15 44.81
C GLN A 375 26.54 13.18 45.99
N ALA A 376 26.80 11.88 45.78
CA ALA A 376 26.60 10.85 46.78
C ALA A 376 27.75 10.74 47.79
N THR A 377 28.93 11.29 47.48
CA THR A 377 30.11 11.15 48.34
C THR A 377 29.93 11.93 49.63
N THR A 378 30.16 11.28 50.78
CA THR A 378 30.00 11.87 52.12
C THR A 378 31.30 12.12 52.85
N SER A 379 32.43 11.58 52.37
CA SER A 379 33.73 11.67 53.05
C SER A 379 34.89 11.89 52.07
N PRO A 380 35.38 13.14 51.91
CA PRO A 380 34.69 14.39 52.28
C PRO A 380 33.43 14.59 51.43
N ASN A 381 32.42 15.28 51.95
CA ASN A 381 31.22 15.58 51.17
C ASN A 381 31.53 16.63 50.10
N HIS A 382 31.55 16.24 48.82
CA HIS A 382 32.02 17.13 47.77
C HIS A 382 31.05 18.27 47.46
N ALA A 383 29.75 17.99 47.47
CA ALA A 383 28.71 18.96 47.20
C ALA A 383 28.62 20.02 48.32
N THR A 384 28.62 19.60 49.59
CA THR A 384 28.55 20.52 50.74
C THR A 384 29.80 21.39 50.87
N ASN A 385 30.97 20.85 50.56
CA ASN A 385 32.23 21.62 50.58
C ASN A 385 32.46 22.45 49.30
N ASN A 386 31.53 22.43 48.34
CA ASN A 386 31.62 23.14 47.07
C ASN A 386 32.92 22.85 46.29
N TYR A 387 33.37 21.60 46.26
CA TYR A 387 34.55 21.24 45.46
C TYR A 387 34.26 21.39 43.95
N PRO A 388 35.28 21.77 43.15
CA PRO A 388 35.11 21.92 41.71
C PRO A 388 34.89 20.56 41.03
N LEU A 389 34.21 20.57 39.88
CA LEU A 389 34.00 19.38 39.04
C LEU A 389 35.24 18.95 38.23
N THR A 390 36.39 19.60 38.46
CA THR A 390 37.69 19.22 37.90
C THR A 390 38.32 18.13 38.78
N CYS A 391 37.71 16.94 38.78
CA CYS A 391 38.09 15.81 39.63
C CYS A 391 39.58 15.44 39.49
N GLU A 392 40.09 15.54 38.26
CA GLU A 392 41.48 15.27 37.87
C GLU A 392 42.53 16.18 38.55
N SER A 393 42.09 17.30 39.15
CA SER A 393 42.98 18.16 39.94
C SER A 393 43.33 17.59 41.32
N CYS A 394 42.53 16.63 41.81
CA CYS A 394 42.69 16.04 43.13
C CYS A 394 42.81 14.51 43.08
N HIS A 395 42.11 13.85 42.16
CA HIS A 395 42.06 12.40 42.03
C HIS A 395 42.86 11.89 40.83
N GLY A 396 43.56 10.77 41.03
CA GLY A 396 44.16 9.99 39.95
C GLY A 396 43.33 8.76 39.59
N VAL A 397 43.39 8.31 38.34
CA VAL A 397 42.64 7.15 37.84
C VAL A 397 43.14 5.80 38.37
N THR A 398 44.38 5.73 38.86
CA THR A 398 44.97 4.51 39.44
C THR A 398 44.83 4.44 40.97
N THR A 399 44.65 5.59 41.63
CA THR A 399 44.52 5.71 43.08
C THR A 399 43.41 6.71 43.42
N TRP A 400 42.17 6.37 43.05
CA TRP A 400 41.01 7.25 43.25
C TRP A 400 40.76 7.54 44.75
N LEU A 401 40.94 6.53 45.60
CA LEU A 401 40.92 6.63 47.05
C LEU A 401 42.28 7.16 47.54
N GLY A 402 42.39 8.48 47.65
CA GLY A 402 43.63 9.16 48.08
C GLY A 402 43.82 10.50 47.39
N ALA A 403 42.80 11.35 47.43
CA ALA A 403 42.88 12.68 46.82
C ALA A 403 44.07 13.47 47.39
N THR A 404 44.81 14.13 46.52
CA THR A 404 45.91 14.99 46.93
C THR A 404 45.39 16.42 47.10
N PHE A 405 45.50 16.94 48.33
CA PHE A 405 45.12 18.31 48.64
C PHE A 405 46.36 19.20 48.79
N ASN A 406 46.38 20.31 48.07
CA ASN A 406 47.41 21.32 48.19
C ASN A 406 46.88 22.52 49.00
N HIS A 407 47.51 22.83 50.12
CA HIS A 407 47.17 23.96 50.98
C HIS A 407 47.84 25.28 50.56
N ALA A 408 48.63 25.28 49.47
CA ALA A 408 49.26 26.49 48.95
C ALA A 408 48.21 27.55 48.58
N GLY A 409 48.34 28.76 49.13
CA GLY A 409 47.40 29.86 48.91
C GLY A 409 46.21 29.89 49.87
N VAL A 410 46.02 28.88 50.71
CA VAL A 410 45.00 28.89 51.76
C VAL A 410 45.56 29.62 52.99
N SER A 411 45.06 30.84 53.25
CA SER A 411 45.52 31.68 54.38
C SER A 411 44.46 31.93 55.46
N SER A 412 43.19 31.61 55.22
CA SER A 412 42.08 31.79 56.16
C SER A 412 40.93 30.84 55.83
N GLY A 413 39.92 30.75 56.72
CA GLY A 413 38.71 29.96 56.47
C GLY A 413 38.88 28.45 56.67
N CYS A 414 39.91 28.02 57.41
CA CYS A 414 40.25 26.60 57.60
C CYS A 414 39.08 25.77 58.15
N VAL A 415 38.27 26.36 59.03
CA VAL A 415 37.11 25.69 59.64
C VAL A 415 36.10 25.19 58.62
N GLN A 416 36.02 25.81 57.43
CA GLN A 416 35.07 25.38 56.40
C GLN A 416 35.35 23.94 55.93
N CYS A 417 36.62 23.53 55.90
CA CYS A 417 37.03 22.16 55.59
C CYS A 417 37.26 21.33 56.87
N HIS A 418 37.81 21.94 57.92
CA HIS A 418 38.27 21.28 59.13
C HIS A 418 37.29 21.44 60.32
N GLN A 419 35.99 21.58 60.05
CA GLN A 419 34.97 21.71 61.10
C GLN A 419 34.93 20.49 62.03
N THR A 420 35.04 19.29 61.46
CA THR A 420 35.09 18.04 62.22
C THR A 420 36.35 17.97 63.08
N ASP A 421 37.50 18.38 62.55
CA ASP A 421 38.76 18.42 63.32
C ASP A 421 38.67 19.44 64.45
N PHE A 422 38.09 20.61 64.20
CA PHE A 422 37.82 21.61 65.24
C PHE A 422 36.94 21.06 66.35
N ASN A 423 35.83 20.38 66.00
CA ASN A 423 34.88 19.81 66.94
C ASN A 423 35.45 18.60 67.72
N SER A 424 36.38 17.85 67.12
CA SER A 424 36.92 16.61 67.69
C SER A 424 38.24 16.81 68.46
N ALA A 425 38.85 17.98 68.36
CA ALA A 425 40.05 18.30 69.13
C ALA A 425 39.78 18.19 70.64
N THR A 426 40.67 17.49 71.34
CA THR A 426 40.58 17.27 72.80
C THR A 426 41.73 17.88 73.57
N THR A 427 42.82 18.28 72.90
CA THR A 427 44.05 18.75 73.55
C THR A 427 44.63 20.00 72.84
N PRO A 428 44.21 21.22 73.21
CA PRO A 428 43.06 21.55 74.06
C PRO A 428 41.72 21.27 73.36
N ASN A 429 40.63 21.19 74.13
CA ASN A 429 39.30 20.98 73.56
C ASN A 429 38.73 22.30 73.04
N HIS A 430 38.64 22.47 71.72
CA HIS A 430 38.21 23.75 71.15
C HIS A 430 36.79 24.16 71.51
N ILE A 431 35.87 23.20 71.64
CA ILE A 431 34.48 23.45 71.97
C ILE A 431 34.30 23.76 73.45
N ALA A 432 34.93 22.97 74.32
CA ALA A 432 34.82 23.14 75.77
C ALA A 432 35.48 24.43 76.26
N GLU A 433 36.60 24.81 75.65
CA GLU A 433 37.24 26.09 75.96
C GLU A 433 36.48 27.26 75.31
N GLY A 434 35.89 27.07 74.12
CA GLY A 434 35.15 28.13 73.42
C GLY A 434 36.05 28.96 72.49
N PHE A 435 37.05 28.32 71.88
CA PHE A 435 37.93 28.99 70.92
C PHE A 435 37.15 29.47 69.68
N PRO A 436 37.57 30.59 69.06
CA PRO A 436 36.97 31.05 67.81
C PRO A 436 37.33 30.12 66.65
N GLN A 437 36.48 30.10 65.62
CA GLN A 437 36.69 29.30 64.40
C GLN A 437 37.71 29.91 63.42
N THR A 438 38.35 31.02 63.79
CA THR A 438 39.47 31.63 63.06
C THR A 438 40.76 30.86 63.38
N CYS A 439 40.88 29.65 62.82
CA CYS A 439 41.98 28.72 63.08
C CYS A 439 43.36 29.34 62.79
N GLU A 440 43.43 30.22 61.80
CA GLU A 440 44.62 30.93 61.34
C GLU A 440 45.26 31.86 62.39
N LEU A 441 44.57 32.15 63.50
CA LEU A 441 45.16 32.85 64.64
C LEU A 441 46.23 32.01 65.35
N CYS A 442 46.12 30.68 65.27
CA CYS A 442 46.95 29.75 66.05
C CYS A 442 47.63 28.71 65.16
N HIS A 443 46.96 28.28 64.09
CA HIS A 443 47.44 27.27 63.16
C HIS A 443 47.89 27.89 61.83
N SER A 444 48.85 27.25 61.17
CA SER A 444 49.18 27.55 59.78
C SER A 444 49.28 26.26 58.97
N THR A 445 49.28 26.38 57.65
CA THR A 445 49.41 25.24 56.73
C THR A 445 50.73 24.46 56.92
N ASN A 446 51.76 25.09 57.50
CA ASN A 446 53.05 24.47 57.80
C ASN A 446 53.22 24.06 59.27
N SER A 447 52.29 24.44 60.16
CA SER A 447 52.35 24.18 61.59
C SER A 447 50.94 23.97 62.14
N TRP A 448 50.30 22.88 61.69
CA TRP A 448 48.95 22.53 62.13
C TRP A 448 48.93 21.88 63.51
N GLN A 449 49.85 20.94 63.77
CA GLN A 449 50.00 20.31 65.08
C GLN A 449 50.88 21.17 66.00
N GLY A 450 50.43 21.37 67.25
CA GLY A 450 51.20 22.08 68.27
C GLY A 450 51.22 23.60 68.11
N ALA A 451 50.06 24.21 67.79
CA ALA A 451 49.92 25.66 67.79
C ALA A 451 50.49 26.27 69.09
N PRO A 452 51.44 27.22 69.01
CA PRO A 452 52.13 27.72 70.19
C PRO A 452 51.21 28.64 70.99
N ILE A 453 50.76 28.17 72.15
CA ILE A 453 50.10 29.01 73.16
C ILE A 453 51.15 29.46 74.16
N ASN A 454 51.69 30.67 73.96
CA ASN A 454 52.75 31.20 74.82
C ASN A 454 52.18 32.04 75.97
N HIS A 455 52.46 31.62 77.20
CA HIS A 455 52.16 32.39 78.41
C HIS A 455 53.46 32.86 79.05
N SER A 456 53.60 34.17 79.23
CA SER A 456 54.65 34.76 80.07
C SER A 456 54.32 34.70 81.58
N PHE A 457 53.05 34.51 81.92
CA PHE A 457 52.57 34.29 83.29
C PHE A 457 52.66 32.80 83.67
N PRO A 458 53.10 32.44 84.90
CA PRO A 458 53.34 31.05 85.28
C PRO A 458 52.04 30.28 85.54
N ILE A 459 51.45 29.69 84.50
CA ILE A 459 50.23 28.87 84.57
C ILE A 459 50.47 27.40 84.94
N ASN A 460 51.72 26.93 84.89
CA ASN A 460 52.08 25.54 85.18
C ASN A 460 52.64 25.34 86.60
N SER A 461 52.65 26.38 87.43
CA SER A 461 53.24 26.35 88.77
C SER A 461 52.54 27.34 89.71
N GLY A 462 52.71 27.18 91.03
CA GLY A 462 52.11 28.11 92.00
C GLY A 462 50.60 27.94 92.16
N ALA A 463 49.93 29.00 92.64
CA ALA A 463 48.50 29.01 92.96
C ALA A 463 47.59 29.04 91.71
N HIS A 464 48.13 29.43 90.57
CA HIS A 464 47.42 29.51 89.29
C HIS A 464 47.57 28.26 88.41
N ARG A 465 48.09 27.16 88.98
CA ARG A 465 48.21 25.88 88.28
C ARG A 465 46.85 25.17 88.17
N ASN A 466 46.64 24.45 87.08
CA ASN A 466 45.46 23.61 86.81
C ASN A 466 44.12 24.36 86.62
N PHE A 467 44.13 25.68 86.41
CA PHE A 467 42.93 26.39 85.95
C PHE A 467 42.70 26.13 84.44
N SER A 468 41.44 26.04 84.03
CA SER A 468 41.06 26.00 82.62
C SER A 468 41.37 27.35 81.96
N CYS A 469 41.44 27.34 80.62
CA CYS A 469 41.72 28.58 79.89
C CYS A 469 40.60 29.60 80.13
N SER A 470 39.35 29.15 80.19
CA SER A 470 38.16 29.97 80.46
C SER A 470 38.12 30.63 81.84
N GLU A 471 38.80 30.06 82.86
CA GLU A 471 38.89 30.66 84.20
C GLU A 471 39.76 31.93 84.20
N CYS A 472 40.75 32.02 83.31
CA CYS A 472 41.54 33.23 83.10
C CYS A 472 41.02 34.11 81.95
N HIS A 473 40.57 33.49 80.85
CA HIS A 473 40.16 34.15 79.61
C HIS A 473 38.63 34.16 79.46
N GLN A 474 37.97 35.03 80.23
CA GLN A 474 36.51 35.11 80.28
C GLN A 474 35.83 35.70 79.03
N THR A 475 36.60 36.17 78.05
CA THR A 475 36.07 36.67 76.79
C THR A 475 36.44 35.68 75.70
N PRO A 476 35.56 34.74 75.32
CA PRO A 476 35.86 33.70 74.34
C PRO A 476 36.30 34.25 72.97
N ALA A 477 35.81 35.44 72.61
CA ALA A 477 36.19 36.13 71.37
C ALA A 477 37.57 36.83 71.43
N SER A 478 38.23 36.86 72.59
CA SER A 478 39.50 37.56 72.80
C SER A 478 40.36 36.90 73.89
N TYR A 479 40.88 35.71 73.57
CA TYR A 479 41.85 34.99 74.41
C TYR A 479 43.16 35.75 74.65
N GLY A 480 43.39 36.88 73.98
CA GLY A 480 44.52 37.78 74.27
C GLY A 480 44.39 38.55 75.59
N VAL A 481 43.23 38.51 76.26
CA VAL A 481 42.98 39.23 77.51
C VAL A 481 42.70 38.26 78.64
N ALA A 482 43.51 38.31 79.70
CA ALA A 482 43.29 37.56 80.94
C ALA A 482 42.67 38.45 82.02
N SER A 483 41.75 37.89 82.80
CA SER A 483 41.08 38.56 83.91
C SER A 483 41.59 38.05 85.26
N CYS A 484 42.18 38.94 86.05
CA CYS A 484 42.65 38.64 87.40
C CYS A 484 41.59 38.99 88.46
N THR A 485 40.81 40.04 88.20
CA THR A 485 39.83 40.65 89.11
C THR A 485 38.57 39.79 89.31
N HIS A 486 38.41 38.72 88.53
CA HIS A 486 37.30 37.79 88.68
C HIS A 486 37.52 36.72 89.74
N CYS A 487 38.78 36.39 90.07
CA CYS A 487 39.09 35.38 91.08
C CYS A 487 39.70 35.99 92.35
N HIS A 488 40.45 37.09 92.22
CA HIS A 488 40.98 37.82 93.38
C HIS A 488 39.87 38.73 93.95
N ASP A 489 39.40 38.37 95.16
CA ASP A 489 38.22 38.82 95.93
C ASP A 489 37.42 39.99 95.32
N HIS A 490 36.13 39.76 95.04
CA HIS A 490 35.16 40.65 94.35
C HIS A 490 34.86 41.98 95.05
N ARG A 491 35.67 42.38 96.02
CA ARG A 491 35.61 43.67 96.71
C ARG A 491 36.94 44.39 96.53
N GLU A 492 36.93 45.32 95.57
CA GLU A 492 38.03 46.27 95.34
C GLU A 492 38.52 46.90 96.65
N SER A 493 37.62 47.17 97.60
CA SER A 493 37.96 47.72 98.92
C SER A 493 38.88 46.81 99.74
N LYS A 494 38.62 45.50 99.78
CA LYS A 494 39.46 44.55 100.55
C LYS A 494 40.83 44.37 99.91
N MET A 495 40.88 44.49 98.58
CA MET A 495 42.13 44.39 97.84
C MET A 495 42.91 45.71 97.91
N ALA A 496 42.23 46.85 98.00
CA ALA A 496 42.87 48.12 98.33
C ALA A 496 43.47 48.09 99.74
N ASP A 497 42.81 47.44 100.71
CA ASP A 497 43.32 47.30 102.08
C ASP A 497 44.64 46.50 102.14
N VAL A 498 44.76 45.38 101.41
CA VAL A 498 46.03 44.62 101.37
C VAL A 498 47.14 45.33 100.60
N HIS A 499 46.79 46.29 99.75
CA HIS A 499 47.72 47.11 98.97
C HIS A 499 47.83 48.56 99.50
N SER A 500 47.41 48.83 100.74
CA SER A 500 47.29 50.20 101.28
C SER A 500 48.62 50.98 101.34
N GLY A 501 49.75 50.29 101.23
CA GLY A 501 51.10 50.86 101.17
C GLY A 501 51.72 50.94 99.76
N VAL A 502 50.99 50.57 98.71
CA VAL A 502 51.51 50.52 97.33
C VAL A 502 51.08 51.77 96.57
N SER A 503 52.05 52.62 96.22
CA SER A 503 51.82 53.77 95.34
C SER A 503 51.43 53.32 93.93
N ASN A 504 50.40 53.93 93.34
CA ASN A 504 49.85 53.62 92.00
C ASN A 504 49.13 52.27 91.89
N TYR A 505 48.58 51.73 92.98
CA TYR A 505 47.66 50.60 92.91
C TYR A 505 46.42 50.96 92.08
N THR A 506 46.09 50.10 91.11
CA THR A 506 44.85 50.18 90.32
C THR A 506 44.25 48.79 90.18
N TRP A 507 42.94 48.68 90.36
CA TRP A 507 42.20 47.42 90.29
C TRP A 507 41.86 47.03 88.85
N THR A 508 42.89 46.71 88.05
CA THR A 508 42.72 46.22 86.68
C THR A 508 43.64 45.04 86.40
N SER A 509 43.16 44.06 85.63
CA SER A 509 43.94 42.85 85.31
C SER A 509 45.32 43.11 84.69
N PRO A 510 45.51 44.10 83.78
CA PRO A 510 46.83 44.46 83.29
C PRO A 510 47.78 44.95 84.39
N SER A 511 47.29 45.78 85.31
CA SER A 511 48.09 46.26 86.45
C SER A 511 48.42 45.13 87.42
N CYS A 512 47.49 44.20 87.66
CA CYS A 512 47.73 43.00 88.48
C CYS A 512 48.89 42.17 87.91
N ILE A 513 48.87 41.86 86.60
CA ILE A 513 49.93 41.09 85.93
C ILE A 513 51.26 41.86 85.95
N GLY A 514 51.23 43.18 85.78
CA GLY A 514 52.42 44.01 85.83
C GLY A 514 53.13 44.01 87.19
N CYS A 515 52.37 44.06 88.29
CA CYS A 515 52.91 44.01 89.65
C CYS A 515 53.23 42.58 90.13
N HIS A 516 52.48 41.58 89.65
CA HIS A 516 52.62 40.17 90.04
C HIS A 516 52.98 39.26 88.86
N PRO A 517 54.08 39.50 88.13
CA PRO A 517 54.41 38.74 86.92
C PRO A 517 54.72 37.25 87.20
N ALA A 518 55.05 36.92 88.46
CA ALA A 518 55.32 35.56 88.92
C ALA A 518 54.11 34.87 89.58
N GLY A 519 52.92 35.49 89.55
CA GLY A 519 51.68 34.92 90.10
C GLY A 519 51.66 34.75 91.63
N LYS A 520 52.40 35.60 92.37
CA LYS A 520 52.50 35.57 93.83
C LYS A 520 52.23 36.94 94.44
#